data_AF-A0A329RH32-F1
#
_entry.id   AF-A0A329RH32-F1
#
_cell.length_a   1.000
_cell.length_b   1.000
_cell.length_c   1.000
_cell.angle_alpha   90.00
_cell.angle_beta   90.00
_cell.angle_gamma   90.00
#
_symmetry.space_group_name_H-M   'P 1'
#
loop_
_entity.id
_entity.type
_entity.pdbx_description
1 polymer ?
#
loop_
_entity_poly.entity_id
_entity_poly.type
_entity_poly.pdbx_seq_one_letter_code
_entity_poly.pdbx_strand_id
1 'polypeptide(L)'
;MVSFSKTSLAILFAISATSTDADVSGNLRHESRTLQAKYTSTSQYAASMLASVNAQRAAQGLPALCMNAKLMAASMRHSTDMAVNNFMSHTGSDGSTMSMRVTAAGYKWTRVAENVAAGQSSVAAVMTSWMNSPGHRANILGDYTMFGTAYAYNIGSTYKHYWTQNFGKGSTEACSYEDVEYVDAPTPTLNSTTDLTDNSTVVLPNEP
;
A
#
# COMPACT_ATOMS: atom_id res chain seq x y z
N MET A 1 -33.21 58.75 -41.08
CA MET A 1 -33.70 58.78 -39.69
C MET A 1 -33.49 57.40 -39.10
N VAL A 2 -33.07 57.35 -37.85
CA VAL A 2 -32.34 56.28 -37.15
C VAL A 2 -33.19 55.02 -36.89
N SER A 3 -32.49 53.90 -36.61
CA SER A 3 -32.89 52.79 -35.69
C SER A 3 -33.52 51.52 -36.28
N PHE A 4 -33.27 50.29 -35.80
CA PHE A 4 -32.13 49.55 -35.24
C PHE A 4 -32.64 48.09 -35.11
N SER A 5 -31.79 47.13 -35.51
CA SER A 5 -31.58 45.74 -35.05
C SER A 5 -32.73 44.83 -34.57
N LYS A 6 -32.71 43.62 -35.15
CA LYS A 6 -33.22 42.34 -34.64
C LYS A 6 -32.74 42.05 -33.20
N THR A 7 -33.52 41.33 -32.40
CA THR A 7 -33.00 40.44 -31.34
C THR A 7 -33.95 39.28 -31.09
N SER A 8 -33.44 38.07 -31.38
CA SER A 8 -34.03 36.79 -30.96
C SER A 8 -33.70 36.55 -29.49
N LEU A 9 -34.69 36.10 -28.73
CA LEU A 9 -34.54 35.64 -27.36
C LEU A 9 -33.84 34.26 -27.37
N ALA A 10 -32.59 34.19 -26.91
CA ALA A 10 -31.95 32.94 -26.54
C ALA A 10 -31.91 32.86 -25.02
N ILE A 11 -32.68 31.93 -24.44
CA ILE A 11 -32.69 31.63 -23.02
C ILE A 11 -31.43 30.81 -22.71
N LEU A 12 -30.52 31.40 -21.96
CA LEU A 12 -29.29 30.76 -21.47
C LEU A 12 -29.61 30.01 -20.18
N PHE A 13 -29.58 28.68 -20.19
CA PHE A 13 -29.49 27.89 -18.95
C PHE A 13 -28.00 27.79 -18.57
N ALA A 14 -27.57 28.64 -17.65
CA ALA A 14 -26.32 28.43 -16.92
C ALA A 14 -26.64 27.60 -15.67
N ILE A 15 -26.39 26.29 -15.71
CA ILE A 15 -26.35 25.46 -14.51
C ILE A 15 -24.93 25.55 -13.98
N SER A 16 -24.69 26.45 -13.03
CA SER A 16 -23.48 26.44 -12.21
C SER A 16 -23.60 25.33 -11.16
N ALA A 17 -23.06 24.16 -11.48
CA ALA A 17 -22.81 23.13 -10.47
C ALA A 17 -21.66 23.62 -9.58
N THR A 18 -22.00 24.23 -8.44
CA THR A 18 -21.05 24.44 -7.36
C THR A 18 -20.89 23.12 -6.63
N SER A 19 -19.93 22.29 -7.05
CA SER A 19 -19.53 21.15 -6.24
C SER A 19 -18.80 21.68 -5.00
N THR A 20 -19.48 21.65 -3.87
CA THR A 20 -18.96 22.10 -2.58
C THR A 20 -17.76 21.24 -2.16
N ASP A 21 -16.65 21.89 -1.78
CA ASP A 21 -15.44 21.27 -1.21
C ASP A 21 -15.71 20.34 0.00
N ALA A 22 -16.88 20.45 0.62
CA ALA A 22 -17.32 19.64 1.74
C ALA A 22 -17.50 18.15 1.41
N ASP A 23 -17.90 17.81 0.18
CA ASP A 23 -18.19 16.42 -0.21
C ASP A 23 -16.89 15.62 -0.42
N VAL A 24 -15.91 16.25 -1.08
CA VAL A 24 -14.55 15.71 -1.25
C VAL A 24 -13.86 15.54 0.11
N SER A 25 -13.97 16.53 1.00
CA SER A 25 -13.39 16.44 2.35
C SER A 25 -14.07 15.39 3.22
N GLY A 26 -15.39 15.18 3.05
CA GLY A 26 -16.16 14.14 3.72
C GLY A 26 -15.75 12.74 3.30
N ASN A 27 -15.59 12.52 1.99
CA ASN A 27 -15.20 11.23 1.43
C ASN A 27 -13.73 10.86 1.79
N LEU A 28 -12.83 11.84 1.76
CA LEU A 28 -11.44 11.68 2.20
C LEU A 28 -11.33 11.35 3.70
N ARG A 29 -12.15 11.98 4.54
CA ARG A 29 -12.25 11.64 5.97
C ARG A 29 -12.86 10.27 6.19
N HIS A 30 -13.73 9.79 5.31
CA HIS A 30 -14.31 8.45 5.39
C HIS A 30 -13.26 7.40 5.03
N GLU A 31 -12.55 7.53 3.91
CA GLU A 31 -11.47 6.61 3.51
C GLU A 31 -10.32 6.57 4.52
N SER A 32 -9.87 7.73 5.00
CA SER A 32 -8.80 7.82 6.00
C SER A 32 -9.21 7.20 7.34
N ARG A 33 -10.50 7.27 7.70
CA ARG A 33 -11.08 6.61 8.88
C ARG A 33 -11.28 5.11 8.64
N THR A 34 -11.53 4.68 7.40
CA THR A 34 -11.69 3.27 7.03
C THR A 34 -10.38 2.50 7.16
N LEU A 35 -9.23 3.13 6.93
CA LEU A 35 -7.91 2.49 7.13
C LEU A 35 -7.38 2.57 8.55
N GLN A 36 -7.58 3.71 9.21
CA GLN A 36 -7.25 3.86 10.63
C GLN A 36 -8.14 2.96 11.51
N ALA A 37 -9.36 2.63 11.03
CA ALA A 37 -10.22 1.61 11.63
C ALA A 37 -9.87 0.17 11.19
N LYS A 38 -9.28 -0.04 10.01
CA LYS A 38 -8.90 -1.38 9.49
C LYS A 38 -7.55 -1.88 9.99
N TYR A 39 -6.63 -0.99 10.35
CA TYR A 39 -5.35 -1.32 11.00
C TYR A 39 -5.17 -0.40 12.20
N THR A 40 -5.67 -0.83 13.36
CA THR A 40 -5.59 -0.06 14.62
C THR A 40 -4.17 -0.02 15.20
N SER A 41 -3.20 -0.70 14.59
CA SER A 41 -1.78 -0.70 14.97
C SER A 41 -0.85 -1.10 13.81
N THR A 42 0.43 -0.71 13.91
CA THR A 42 1.53 -1.15 13.03
C THR A 42 1.62 -2.67 12.88
N SER A 43 1.20 -3.43 13.91
CA SER A 43 1.26 -4.89 13.90
C SER A 43 0.26 -5.54 12.93
N GLN A 44 -0.91 -4.95 12.67
CA GLN A 44 -1.95 -5.61 11.87
C GLN A 44 -1.66 -5.59 10.36
N TYR A 45 -1.17 -4.47 9.80
CA TYR A 45 -0.79 -4.46 8.39
C TYR A 45 0.46 -5.32 8.15
N ALA A 46 1.39 -5.35 9.10
CA ALA A 46 2.63 -6.10 8.99
C ALA A 46 2.36 -7.61 8.95
N ALA A 47 1.49 -8.11 9.84
CA ALA A 47 1.04 -9.50 9.83
C ALA A 47 0.28 -9.85 8.53
N SER A 48 -0.66 -9.00 8.11
CA SER A 48 -1.42 -9.18 6.87
C SER A 48 -0.51 -9.22 5.63
N MET A 49 0.52 -8.36 5.61
CA MET A 49 1.51 -8.31 4.54
C MET A 49 2.35 -9.59 4.49
N LEU A 50 2.86 -10.06 5.63
CA LEU A 50 3.62 -11.31 5.69
C LEU A 50 2.76 -12.49 5.23
N ALA A 51 1.51 -12.59 5.72
CA ALA A 51 0.59 -13.63 5.31
C ALA A 51 0.36 -13.61 3.79
N SER A 52 0.18 -12.42 3.20
CA SER A 52 0.01 -12.25 1.75
C SER A 52 1.26 -12.68 0.97
N VAL A 53 2.46 -12.28 1.42
CA VAL A 53 3.73 -12.70 0.82
C VAL A 53 3.91 -14.21 0.91
N ASN A 54 3.68 -14.80 2.09
CA ASN A 54 3.83 -16.23 2.31
C ASN A 54 2.79 -17.06 1.54
N ALA A 55 1.58 -16.55 1.32
CA ALA A 55 0.61 -17.20 0.43
C ALA A 55 1.12 -17.27 -1.02
N GLN A 56 1.73 -16.20 -1.54
CA GLN A 56 2.33 -16.20 -2.88
C GLN A 56 3.51 -17.17 -2.97
N ARG A 57 4.34 -17.24 -1.92
CA ARG A 57 5.48 -18.16 -1.84
C ARG A 57 5.04 -19.62 -1.74
N ALA A 58 4.05 -19.92 -0.92
CA ALA A 58 3.48 -21.26 -0.78
C ALA A 58 2.88 -21.76 -2.10
N ALA A 59 2.22 -20.88 -2.88
CA ALA A 59 1.71 -21.21 -4.21
C ALA A 59 2.81 -21.60 -5.22
N GLN A 60 4.08 -21.34 -4.91
CA GLN A 60 5.25 -21.72 -5.71
C GLN A 60 6.11 -22.80 -5.02
N GLY A 61 5.63 -23.39 -3.92
CA GLY A 61 6.40 -24.38 -3.15
C GLY A 61 7.62 -23.81 -2.43
N LEU A 62 7.67 -22.49 -2.23
CA LEU A 62 8.78 -21.83 -1.55
C LEU A 62 8.56 -21.78 -0.03
N PRO A 63 9.63 -21.88 0.79
CA PRO A 63 9.53 -21.73 2.23
C PRO A 63 8.95 -20.37 2.65
N ALA A 64 8.15 -20.38 3.70
CA ALA A 64 7.65 -19.16 4.32
C ALA A 64 8.80 -18.30 4.87
N LEU A 65 8.64 -16.99 4.78
CA LEU A 65 9.48 -16.02 5.48
C LEU A 65 8.94 -15.78 6.88
N CYS A 66 9.81 -15.31 7.77
CA CYS A 66 9.42 -14.77 9.07
C CYS A 66 9.83 -13.29 9.20
N MET A 67 9.23 -12.58 10.15
CA MET A 67 9.58 -11.17 10.41
C MET A 67 10.95 -11.03 11.09
N ASN A 68 11.69 -10.00 10.70
CA ASN A 68 12.89 -9.54 11.39
C ASN A 68 12.81 -8.04 11.70
N ALA A 69 13.01 -7.68 12.97
CA ALA A 69 12.85 -6.32 13.47
C ALA A 69 13.82 -5.31 12.83
N LYS A 70 15.00 -5.74 12.40
CA LYS A 70 15.98 -4.87 11.74
C LYS A 70 15.57 -4.55 10.30
N LEU A 71 15.02 -5.53 9.57
CA LEU A 71 14.41 -5.29 8.25
C LEU A 71 13.17 -4.42 8.35
N MET A 72 12.36 -4.59 9.40
CA MET A 72 11.23 -3.70 9.70
C MET A 72 11.71 -2.26 9.93
N ALA A 73 12.76 -2.06 10.74
CA ALA A 73 13.33 -0.74 11.00
C ALA A 73 13.86 -0.07 9.72
N ALA A 74 14.56 -0.81 8.87
CA ALA A 74 15.02 -0.31 7.57
C ALA A 74 13.85 0.08 6.65
N SER A 75 12.77 -0.72 6.64
CA SER A 75 11.56 -0.43 5.87
C SER A 75 10.84 0.82 6.38
N MET A 76 10.71 0.94 7.71
CA MET A 76 10.05 2.08 8.36
C MET A 76 10.78 3.38 8.08
N ARG A 77 12.11 3.35 8.16
CA ARG A 77 12.95 4.49 7.78
C ARG A 77 12.62 4.97 6.37
N HIS A 78 12.51 4.05 5.41
CA HIS A 78 12.28 4.42 4.01
C HIS A 78 10.86 4.86 3.69
N SER A 79 9.85 4.16 4.21
CA SER A 79 8.45 4.57 4.05
C SER A 79 8.20 5.96 4.66
N THR A 80 8.78 6.24 5.84
CA THR A 80 8.68 7.55 6.48
C THR A 80 9.38 8.62 5.66
N ASP A 81 10.58 8.34 5.15
CA ASP A 81 11.34 9.26 4.30
C ASP A 81 10.55 9.67 3.04
N MET A 82 10.05 8.67 2.30
CA MET A 82 9.20 8.88 1.12
C MET A 82 7.95 9.70 1.43
N ALA A 83 7.29 9.42 2.55
CA ALA A 83 6.08 10.11 2.97
C ALA A 83 6.36 11.57 3.39
N VAL A 84 7.44 11.82 4.14
CA VAL A 84 7.81 13.15 4.64
C VAL A 84 8.29 14.05 3.50
N ASN A 85 9.13 13.52 2.62
CA ASN A 85 9.74 14.28 1.52
C ASN A 85 8.95 14.20 0.21
N ASN A 86 7.76 13.61 0.24
CA ASN A 86 6.79 13.56 -0.85
C ASN A 86 7.36 13.00 -2.18
N PHE A 87 7.99 11.82 -2.13
CA PHE A 87 8.55 11.16 -3.31
C PHE A 87 8.38 9.63 -3.23
N MET A 88 8.56 8.94 -4.37
CA MET A 88 8.63 7.47 -4.41
C MET A 88 9.90 7.07 -5.19
N SER A 89 10.81 6.35 -4.54
CA SER A 89 12.07 5.89 -5.11
C SER A 89 12.67 4.79 -4.23
N HIS A 90 13.56 3.97 -4.77
CA HIS A 90 14.41 3.08 -3.97
C HIS A 90 15.53 3.83 -3.22
N THR A 91 15.95 4.98 -3.74
CA THR A 91 16.97 5.84 -3.13
C THR A 91 16.29 6.82 -2.17
N GLY A 92 16.76 6.89 -0.93
CA GLY A 92 16.26 7.83 0.08
C GLY A 92 16.62 9.28 -0.25
N SER A 93 15.95 10.24 0.39
CA SER A 93 16.22 11.67 0.19
C SER A 93 17.64 12.07 0.61
N ASP A 94 18.27 11.26 1.47
CA ASP A 94 19.65 11.38 1.93
C ASP A 94 20.66 10.63 1.03
N GLY A 95 20.22 10.09 -0.10
CA GLY A 95 21.03 9.27 -1.00
C GLY A 95 21.22 7.82 -0.53
N SER A 96 20.60 7.40 0.57
CA SER A 96 20.74 6.03 1.05
C SER A 96 20.12 5.03 0.07
N THR A 97 20.82 3.92 -0.17
CA THR A 97 20.27 2.75 -0.85
C THR A 97 19.60 1.81 0.17
N MET A 98 18.80 0.86 -0.32
CA MET A 98 18.25 -0.22 0.53
C MET A 98 19.35 -0.91 1.35
N SER A 99 20.46 -1.32 0.73
CA SER A 99 21.51 -2.05 1.45
C SER A 99 22.17 -1.20 2.54
N MET A 100 22.30 0.10 2.33
CA MET A 100 22.76 1.04 3.38
C MET A 100 21.76 1.10 4.53
N ARG A 101 20.45 1.21 4.25
CA ARG A 101 19.41 1.22 5.31
C ARG A 101 19.38 -0.08 6.11
N VAL A 102 19.43 -1.22 5.43
CA VAL A 102 19.44 -2.55 6.07
C VAL A 102 20.70 -2.76 6.91
N THR A 103 21.87 -2.34 6.41
CA THR A 103 23.13 -2.42 7.15
C THR A 103 23.15 -1.48 8.36
N ALA A 104 22.63 -0.26 8.21
CA ALA A 104 22.51 0.72 9.29
C ALA A 104 21.55 0.26 10.40
N ALA A 105 20.51 -0.50 10.05
CA ALA A 105 19.63 -1.17 11.02
C ALA A 105 20.30 -2.37 11.73
N GLY A 106 21.54 -2.70 11.37
CA GLY A 106 22.34 -3.76 11.99
C GLY A 106 22.04 -5.17 11.49
N TYR A 107 21.27 -5.32 10.40
CA TYR A 107 20.98 -6.63 9.82
C TYR A 107 22.21 -7.13 9.04
N LYS A 108 22.71 -8.32 9.37
CA LYS A 108 23.84 -8.96 8.71
C LYS A 108 23.33 -9.85 7.58
N TRP A 109 23.64 -9.50 6.34
CA TRP A 109 23.02 -10.12 5.17
C TRP A 109 24.02 -10.71 4.18
N THR A 110 23.57 -11.76 3.49
CA THR A 110 24.19 -12.32 2.28
C THR A 110 23.34 -12.05 1.04
N ARG A 111 22.02 -11.85 1.20
CA ARG A 111 21.11 -11.35 0.16
C ARG A 111 20.09 -10.41 0.76
N VAL A 112 19.75 -9.36 0.01
CA VAL A 112 18.68 -8.40 0.32
C VAL A 112 17.98 -7.95 -0.96
N ALA A 113 16.69 -7.62 -0.86
CA ALA A 113 15.93 -6.97 -1.91
C ALA A 113 14.83 -6.08 -1.33
N GLU A 114 14.34 -5.13 -2.13
CA GLU A 114 13.34 -4.16 -1.72
C GLU A 114 12.21 -4.08 -2.75
N ASN A 115 10.98 -3.98 -2.25
CA ASN A 115 9.87 -3.43 -3.02
C ASN A 115 9.42 -2.12 -2.37
N VAL A 116 9.13 -1.10 -3.18
CA VAL A 116 8.51 0.14 -2.74
C VAL A 116 7.23 0.39 -3.52
N ALA A 117 6.27 1.08 -2.93
CA ALA A 117 5.04 1.50 -3.60
C ALA A 117 4.46 2.75 -2.92
N ALA A 118 3.63 3.48 -3.67
CA ALA A 118 2.89 4.62 -3.14
C ALA A 118 1.51 4.71 -3.78
N GLY A 119 0.52 5.18 -3.01
CA GLY A 119 -0.86 5.41 -3.46
C GLY A 119 -1.84 4.28 -3.13
N GLN A 120 -1.37 3.06 -2.89
CA GLN A 120 -2.25 1.93 -2.57
C GLN A 120 -2.72 2.04 -1.12
N SER A 121 -4.04 2.09 -0.93
CA SER A 121 -4.68 2.28 0.37
C SER A 121 -4.66 1.03 1.26
N SER A 122 -4.31 -0.15 0.75
CA SER A 122 -4.36 -1.40 1.54
C SER A 122 -3.28 -2.41 1.15
N VAL A 123 -3.01 -3.36 2.06
CA VAL A 123 -2.13 -4.52 1.82
C VAL A 123 -2.55 -5.30 0.58
N ALA A 124 -3.85 -5.57 0.41
CA ALA A 124 -4.35 -6.28 -0.76
C ALA A 124 -4.06 -5.52 -2.07
N ALA A 125 -4.30 -4.20 -2.09
CA ALA A 125 -4.05 -3.37 -3.27
C ALA A 125 -2.56 -3.33 -3.63
N VAL A 126 -1.68 -3.12 -2.65
CA VAL A 126 -0.23 -3.04 -2.91
C VAL A 126 0.38 -4.40 -3.28
N MET A 127 -0.09 -5.49 -2.68
CA MET A 127 0.32 -6.84 -3.05
C MET A 127 -0.10 -7.19 -4.49
N THR A 128 -1.32 -6.82 -4.91
CA THR A 128 -1.73 -6.98 -6.31
C THR A 128 -0.81 -6.20 -7.25
N SER A 129 -0.51 -4.93 -6.94
CA SER A 129 0.41 -4.12 -7.75
C SER A 129 1.81 -4.75 -7.85
N TRP A 130 2.38 -5.23 -6.74
CA TRP A 130 3.70 -5.88 -6.76
C TRP A 130 3.69 -7.22 -7.49
N MET A 131 2.66 -8.06 -7.33
CA MET A 131 2.59 -9.36 -8.00
C MET A 131 2.36 -9.25 -9.51
N ASN A 132 1.76 -8.15 -9.98
CA ASN A 132 1.61 -7.83 -11.41
C ASN A 132 2.88 -7.20 -12.02
N SER A 133 3.87 -6.84 -11.21
CA SER A 133 5.13 -6.26 -11.67
C SER A 133 6.24 -7.31 -11.65
N PRO A 134 6.85 -7.68 -12.79
CA PRO A 134 7.84 -8.76 -12.85
C PRO A 134 9.01 -8.59 -11.88
N GLY A 135 9.56 -7.38 -11.74
CA GLY A 135 10.66 -7.09 -10.82
C GLY A 135 10.27 -7.26 -9.35
N HIS A 136 9.14 -6.69 -8.95
CA HIS A 136 8.66 -6.79 -7.57
C HIS A 136 8.24 -8.22 -7.19
N ARG A 137 7.60 -8.93 -8.13
CA ARG A 137 7.27 -10.35 -8.00
C ARG A 137 8.53 -11.20 -7.82
N ALA A 138 9.59 -10.94 -8.59
CA ALA A 138 10.86 -11.67 -8.45
C ALA A 138 11.46 -11.51 -7.04
N ASN A 139 11.36 -10.32 -6.43
CA ASN A 139 11.79 -10.10 -5.04
C ASN A 139 10.96 -10.91 -4.03
N ILE A 140 9.63 -10.92 -4.17
CA ILE A 140 8.71 -11.68 -3.29
C ILE A 140 9.03 -13.19 -3.31
N LEU A 141 9.36 -13.71 -4.50
CA LEU A 141 9.64 -15.13 -4.73
C LEU A 141 11.13 -15.50 -4.63
N GLY A 142 11.99 -14.55 -4.21
CA GLY A 142 13.43 -14.80 -4.14
C GLY A 142 13.86 -15.71 -2.97
N ASP A 143 15.15 -16.10 -3.00
CA ASP A 143 15.81 -16.91 -1.97
C ASP A 143 16.15 -16.07 -0.73
N TYR A 144 15.14 -15.93 0.14
CA TYR A 144 15.21 -15.23 1.41
C TYR A 144 14.65 -16.10 2.54
N THR A 145 14.99 -15.74 3.76
CA THR A 145 14.47 -16.40 4.98
C THR A 145 13.71 -15.43 5.89
N MET A 146 13.94 -14.13 5.73
CA MET A 146 13.40 -13.09 6.60
C MET A 146 12.79 -11.94 5.79
N PHE A 147 11.87 -11.25 6.43
CA PHE A 147 11.05 -10.19 5.87
C PHE A 147 10.93 -9.02 6.85
N GLY A 148 10.83 -7.82 6.31
CA GLY A 148 10.39 -6.63 7.01
C GLY A 148 9.51 -5.80 6.11
N THR A 149 8.55 -5.09 6.69
CA THR A 149 7.67 -4.21 5.94
C THR A 149 7.34 -2.98 6.76
N ALA A 150 6.99 -1.90 6.08
CA ALA A 150 6.46 -0.72 6.73
C ALA A 150 5.44 -0.02 5.85
N TYR A 151 4.64 0.79 6.51
CA TYR A 151 3.66 1.69 5.94
C TYR A 151 3.78 3.06 6.61
N ALA A 152 3.75 4.11 5.81
CA ALA A 152 3.67 5.48 6.28
C ALA A 152 2.52 6.22 5.56
N TYR A 153 1.82 7.07 6.32
CA TYR A 153 0.74 7.89 5.81
C TYR A 153 1.05 9.37 5.99
N ASN A 154 0.90 10.15 4.92
CA ASN A 154 0.99 11.61 4.99
C ASN A 154 -0.10 12.25 4.12
N ILE A 155 -1.15 12.79 4.75
CA ILE A 155 -2.26 13.46 4.05
C ILE A 155 -1.81 14.63 3.16
N GLY A 156 -0.69 15.29 3.51
CA GLY A 156 -0.15 16.43 2.77
C GLY A 156 0.75 16.04 1.59
N SER A 157 0.98 14.75 1.37
CA SER A 157 1.80 14.24 0.27
C SER A 157 0.96 13.85 -0.95
N THR A 158 1.59 13.80 -2.13
CA THR A 158 1.00 13.44 -3.42
C THR A 158 0.30 12.08 -3.38
N TYR A 159 0.92 11.06 -2.78
CA TYR A 159 0.41 9.69 -2.82
C TYR A 159 -0.34 9.27 -1.56
N LYS A 160 -0.20 10.01 -0.46
CA LYS A 160 -0.76 9.75 0.87
C LYS A 160 -0.27 8.46 1.55
N HIS A 161 -0.24 7.34 0.84
CA HIS A 161 0.12 6.01 1.32
C HIS A 161 1.48 5.60 0.76
N TYR A 162 2.41 5.15 1.61
CA TYR A 162 3.75 4.71 1.21
C TYR A 162 4.09 3.38 1.86
N TRP A 163 4.65 2.48 1.07
CA TRP A 163 4.94 1.11 1.49
C TRP A 163 6.39 0.74 1.16
N THR A 164 6.98 -0.07 2.02
CA THR A 164 8.27 -0.71 1.78
C THR A 164 8.21 -2.17 2.23
N GLN A 165 8.78 -3.06 1.43
CA GLN A 165 9.13 -4.43 1.80
C GLN A 165 10.64 -4.58 1.69
N ASN A 166 11.29 -5.14 2.71
CA ASN A 166 12.66 -5.59 2.65
C ASN A 166 12.73 -7.09 2.89
N PHE A 167 13.37 -7.79 1.97
CA PHE A 167 13.62 -9.23 2.05
C PHE A 167 15.07 -9.46 2.42
N GLY A 168 15.36 -10.48 3.23
CA GLY A 168 16.70 -10.72 3.72
C GLY A 168 17.04 -12.20 3.89
N LYS A 169 18.32 -12.52 3.69
CA LYS A 169 18.95 -13.77 4.08
C LYS A 169 20.24 -13.46 4.83
N GLY A 170 20.42 -14.03 6.02
CA GLY A 170 21.57 -13.81 6.88
C GLY A 170 21.75 -15.00 7.82
N SER A 171 22.94 -15.57 7.90
CA SER A 171 23.22 -16.79 8.69
C SER A 171 23.27 -16.55 10.20
N THR A 172 23.44 -15.30 10.62
CA THR A 172 23.48 -14.89 12.03
C THR A 172 22.23 -14.13 12.46
N GLU A 173 21.22 -14.08 11.59
CA GLU A 173 19.97 -13.38 11.82
C GLU A 173 18.87 -14.39 12.16
N ALA A 174 17.90 -13.93 12.94
CA ALA A 174 16.78 -14.75 13.38
C ALA A 174 15.46 -14.00 13.20
N CYS A 175 14.37 -14.76 13.16
CA CYS A 175 13.04 -14.23 13.36
C CYS A 175 13.01 -13.51 14.72
N SER A 176 12.55 -12.26 14.76
CA SER A 176 12.67 -11.40 15.96
C SER A 176 11.40 -10.62 16.26
N TYR A 177 10.33 -10.94 15.54
CA TYR A 177 8.99 -10.53 15.89
C TYR A 177 8.23 -11.84 16.09
N GLU A 178 8.36 -12.40 17.30
CA GLU A 178 7.57 -13.57 17.66
C GLU A 178 6.09 -13.23 17.55
N ASP A 179 5.34 -14.24 17.10
CA ASP A 179 3.91 -14.29 16.93
C ASP A 179 3.19 -13.21 17.75
N VAL A 180 2.73 -12.15 17.08
CA VAL A 180 1.59 -11.42 17.61
C VAL A 180 0.47 -12.44 17.55
N GLU A 181 0.25 -13.08 18.69
CA GLU A 181 -0.86 -13.96 18.97
C GLU A 181 -2.08 -13.39 18.25
N TYR A 182 -2.55 -14.15 17.25
CA TYR A 182 -3.79 -13.88 16.57
C TYR A 182 -4.89 -14.06 17.61
N VAL A 183 -5.14 -13.04 18.42
CA VAL A 183 -6.28 -13.02 19.33
C VAL A 183 -7.53 -12.85 18.46
N ASP A 184 -8.12 -13.99 18.11
CA ASP A 184 -9.45 -14.20 17.55
C ASP A 184 -9.92 -13.15 16.54
N ALA A 185 -9.58 -13.31 15.26
CA ALA A 185 -10.59 -13.01 14.25
C ALA A 185 -11.48 -14.26 14.14
N PRO A 186 -12.80 -14.15 14.37
CA PRO A 186 -13.69 -15.30 14.30
C PRO A 186 -13.58 -15.93 12.92
N THR A 187 -13.40 -17.24 12.91
CA THR A 187 -13.45 -18.07 11.72
C THR A 187 -14.74 -17.73 10.96
N PRO A 188 -14.70 -17.28 9.70
CA PRO A 188 -15.92 -17.11 8.94
C PRO A 188 -16.48 -18.51 8.69
N THR A 189 -17.49 -18.88 9.46
CA THR A 189 -18.36 -19.99 9.11
C THR A 189 -19.08 -19.59 7.83
N LEU A 190 -18.86 -20.37 6.77
CA LEU A 190 -19.61 -20.27 5.53
C LEU A 190 -21.06 -20.67 5.82
N ASN A 191 -21.89 -19.70 6.19
CA ASN A 191 -23.33 -19.85 6.09
C ASN A 191 -23.77 -19.35 4.72
N SER A 192 -23.98 -20.33 3.85
CA SER A 192 -24.69 -20.18 2.60
C SER A 192 -26.14 -19.76 2.91
N THR A 193 -26.46 -18.50 2.65
CA THR A 193 -27.83 -18.08 2.33
C THR A 193 -27.78 -16.89 1.39
N THR A 194 -28.36 -17.12 0.23
CA THR A 194 -28.70 -16.22 -0.87
C THR A 194 -29.16 -14.82 -0.44
N ASP A 195 -28.59 -13.79 -1.05
CA ASP A 195 -29.41 -12.70 -1.60
C ASP A 195 -28.75 -12.10 -2.85
N LEU A 196 -29.56 -11.94 -3.87
CA LEU A 196 -29.20 -11.49 -5.21
C LEU A 196 -29.37 -9.97 -5.30
N THR A 197 -28.67 -9.39 -6.28
CA THR A 197 -28.82 -8.04 -6.85
C THR A 197 -28.04 -6.90 -6.17
N ASP A 198 -26.81 -6.69 -6.65
CA ASP A 198 -26.52 -5.40 -7.29
C ASP A 198 -25.49 -5.63 -8.41
N ASN A 199 -25.96 -5.36 -9.63
CA ASN A 199 -25.21 -5.44 -10.86
C ASN A 199 -24.79 -4.02 -11.22
N SER A 200 -23.52 -3.69 -10.95
CA SER A 200 -22.89 -2.50 -11.49
C SER A 200 -21.48 -2.83 -11.94
N THR A 201 -21.39 -3.33 -13.17
CA THR A 201 -20.15 -3.44 -13.94
C THR A 201 -19.60 -2.05 -14.23
N VAL A 202 -18.54 -1.64 -13.52
CA VAL A 202 -17.70 -0.54 -13.95
C VAL A 202 -16.44 -1.14 -14.59
N VAL A 203 -16.47 -1.17 -15.93
CA VAL A 203 -15.29 -1.41 -16.76
C VAL A 203 -14.47 -0.13 -16.74
N LEU A 204 -13.20 -0.21 -16.35
CA LEU A 204 -12.23 0.86 -16.60
C LEU A 204 -11.01 0.30 -17.35
N PRO A 205 -10.45 1.10 -18.28
CA PRO A 205 -9.56 0.63 -19.33
C PRO A 205 -8.14 0.30 -18.85
N ASN A 206 -7.52 -0.63 -19.56
CA ASN A 206 -6.13 -1.02 -19.45
C ASN A 206 -5.18 0.06 -19.99
N GLU A 207 -3.90 -0.08 -19.60
CA GLU A 207 -2.66 0.43 -20.22
C GLU A 207 -2.07 1.73 -19.62
N PRO A 208 -0.74 1.91 -19.62
CA PRO A 208 0.37 0.94 -19.51
C PRO A 208 1.23 1.12 -18.25
#